data_AF-A0A8V1AHL4-F1
#
_entry.id   AF-A0A8V1AHL4-F1
#
_cell.length_a   1.000
_cell.length_b   1.000
_cell.length_c   1.000
_cell.angle_alpha   90.00
_cell.angle_beta   90.00
_cell.angle_gamma   90.00
#
_symmetry.space_group_name_H-M   'P 1'
#
loop_
_entity.id
_entity.type
_entity.pdbx_description
1 polymer ?
#
loop_
_entity_poly.entity_id
_entity_poly.type
_entity_poly.pdbx_seq_one_letter_code
_entity_poly.pdbx_strand_id
1 'polypeptide(L)'
;MPLEHGQAVGHQPPPWEAWCSKAAFPTAQPEPPRSAQPPHLQRGEVPRQLLDDGLQRAGLGSRVADEAEVEEQGVAAVLLVLDAHRAADQLLLHGGAAGGQEPVPSAGAAGLFSWHPLLMALAVSLLMTEALLAFSPEASPLRGLSRKAKARAHWVLQALAVLCAALGLGLVAYNKHLHGTGHLRTWHGRIGLLTVLYFAVQSLGGLPLLYPKLAGSWPPGKLRLYHATAGLVGYLLGCASLTLGMCSLWFTTAARGAAWYLAVLCPVLTSLVVMNQVSNAYLYRKRSQH
;
A
#
# COMPACT_ATOMS: atom_id res chain seq x y z
N MET A 1 -16.52 -51.45 22.55
CA MET A 1 -16.30 -50.38 21.56
C MET A 1 -15.29 -49.41 22.15
N PRO A 2 -14.08 -49.24 21.59
CA PRO A 2 -13.17 -48.20 22.03
C PRO A 2 -13.49 -46.87 21.32
N LEU A 3 -13.43 -45.78 22.09
CA LEU A 3 -13.67 -44.40 21.67
C LEU A 3 -12.53 -43.92 20.75
N GLU A 4 -12.88 -43.55 19.52
CA GLU A 4 -11.94 -42.92 18.60
C GLU A 4 -11.47 -41.56 19.15
N HIS A 5 -10.16 -41.45 19.34
CA HIS A 5 -9.49 -40.18 19.60
C HIS A 5 -9.52 -39.36 18.30
N GLY A 6 -10.35 -38.32 18.28
CA GLY A 6 -10.35 -37.33 17.20
C GLY A 6 -8.96 -36.71 17.07
N GLN A 7 -8.24 -37.05 16.01
CA GLN A 7 -7.03 -36.34 15.62
C GLN A 7 -7.40 -34.88 15.37
N ALA A 8 -6.85 -33.97 16.18
CA ALA A 8 -6.85 -32.55 15.86
C ALA A 8 -6.13 -32.39 14.51
N VAL A 9 -6.91 -32.16 13.46
CA VAL A 9 -6.38 -31.78 12.14
C VAL A 9 -5.58 -30.50 12.37
N GLY A 10 -4.25 -30.59 12.28
CA GLY A 10 -3.36 -29.46 12.41
C GLY A 10 -3.71 -28.45 11.33
N HIS A 11 -4.47 -27.42 11.68
CA HIS A 11 -4.85 -26.39 10.73
C HIS A 11 -3.60 -25.55 10.47
N GLN A 12 -2.91 -25.86 9.36
CA GLN A 12 -1.79 -25.04 8.93
C GLN A 12 -2.34 -23.65 8.57
N PRO A 13 -1.81 -22.57 9.15
CA PRO A 13 -2.29 -21.23 8.86
C PRO A 13 -2.07 -20.92 7.37
N PRO A 14 -2.99 -20.19 6.74
CA PRO A 14 -2.85 -19.84 5.33
C PRO A 14 -1.57 -19.01 5.09
N PRO A 15 -0.92 -19.12 3.91
CA PRO A 15 0.38 -18.50 3.64
C PRO A 15 0.46 -16.99 3.91
N TRP A 16 -0.65 -16.26 3.76
CA TRP A 16 -0.69 -14.82 4.01
C TRP A 16 -0.45 -14.45 5.48
N GLU A 17 -0.80 -15.31 6.45
CA GLU A 17 -0.54 -15.05 7.88
C GLU A 17 0.96 -15.06 8.18
N ALA A 18 1.70 -15.99 7.59
CA ALA A 18 3.16 -16.05 7.70
C ALA A 18 3.87 -14.85 7.03
N TRP A 19 3.24 -14.25 6.02
CA TRP A 19 3.74 -13.03 5.41
C TRP A 19 3.47 -11.80 6.28
N CYS A 20 2.23 -11.67 6.80
CA CYS A 20 1.83 -10.59 7.71
C CYS A 20 2.69 -10.57 8.99
N SER A 21 3.05 -11.72 9.53
CA SER A 21 3.90 -11.80 10.74
C SER A 21 5.31 -11.25 10.50
N LYS A 22 5.90 -11.46 9.32
CA LYS A 22 7.19 -10.88 8.93
C LYS A 22 7.11 -9.38 8.66
N ALA A 23 5.96 -8.90 8.20
CA ALA A 23 5.68 -7.48 7.99
C ALA A 23 5.45 -6.71 9.30
N ALA A 24 5.21 -7.41 10.42
CA ALA A 24 5.10 -6.80 11.74
C ALA A 24 6.44 -6.20 12.17
N PHE A 25 6.38 -5.08 12.91
CA PHE A 25 7.58 -4.48 13.48
C PHE A 25 8.18 -5.45 14.51
N PRO A 26 9.51 -5.68 14.53
CA PRO A 26 10.12 -6.43 15.61
C PRO A 26 9.82 -5.67 16.90
N THR A 27 8.88 -6.17 17.71
CA THR A 27 8.73 -5.68 19.06
C THR A 27 10.08 -5.88 19.73
N ALA A 28 10.63 -4.82 20.33
CA ALA A 28 11.65 -5.00 21.35
C ALA A 28 11.13 -6.12 22.26
N GLN A 29 11.88 -7.21 22.34
CA GLN A 29 11.53 -8.33 23.21
C GLN A 29 11.15 -7.74 24.57
N PRO A 30 10.03 -8.13 25.19
CA PRO A 30 9.83 -7.76 26.59
C PRO A 30 11.09 -8.19 27.34
N GLU A 31 11.74 -7.25 28.05
CA GLU A 31 12.91 -7.60 28.83
C GLU A 31 12.55 -8.80 29.71
N PRO A 32 13.33 -9.89 29.69
CA PRO A 32 13.06 -11.00 30.57
C PRO A 32 13.13 -10.48 32.00
N PRO A 33 12.21 -10.89 32.90
CA PRO A 33 12.35 -10.58 34.30
C PRO A 33 13.74 -11.03 34.78
N ARG A 34 14.48 -10.14 35.44
CA ARG A 34 15.77 -10.46 36.05
C ARG A 34 15.58 -11.51 37.14
N SER A 35 15.67 -12.79 36.77
CA SER A 35 16.20 -13.86 37.63
C SER A 35 16.13 -15.22 36.94
N ALA A 36 17.15 -16.02 37.21
CA ALA A 36 17.34 -17.44 36.90
C ALA A 36 17.99 -17.76 35.54
N GLN A 37 19.32 -17.89 35.56
CA GLN A 37 20.09 -18.69 34.61
C GLN A 37 19.60 -20.15 34.63
N PRO A 38 19.45 -20.81 33.46
CA PRO A 38 19.58 -22.25 33.38
C PRO A 38 20.91 -22.66 32.69
N PRO A 39 21.38 -23.89 32.95
CA PRO A 39 22.75 -24.29 32.65
C PRO A 39 22.96 -24.69 31.18
N HIS A 40 24.24 -24.68 30.82
CA HIS A 40 24.86 -25.12 29.58
C HIS A 40 24.17 -26.30 28.88
N LEU A 41 23.83 -26.10 27.60
CA LEU A 41 23.62 -27.19 26.64
C LEU A 41 24.39 -26.93 25.34
N GLN A 42 24.90 -28.03 24.81
CA GLN A 42 26.04 -28.12 23.90
C GLN A 42 25.71 -27.72 22.45
N ARG A 43 26.78 -27.29 21.78
CA ARG A 43 26.91 -26.91 20.38
C ARG A 43 26.64 -28.11 19.46
N GLY A 44 25.61 -28.01 18.61
CA GLY A 44 25.33 -28.94 17.50
C GLY A 44 25.45 -28.23 16.15
N GLU A 45 26.02 -28.92 15.17
CA GLU A 45 26.57 -28.40 13.91
C GLU A 45 25.51 -28.09 12.84
N VAL A 46 25.87 -27.18 11.92
CA VAL A 46 25.09 -26.79 10.73
C VAL A 46 25.76 -27.37 9.48
N PRO A 47 25.01 -28.09 8.63
CA PRO A 47 25.41 -28.25 7.23
C PRO A 47 24.72 -27.24 6.30
N ARG A 48 25.53 -26.53 5.51
CA ARG A 48 25.15 -25.75 4.32
C ARG A 48 24.88 -26.68 3.13
N GLN A 49 23.97 -26.23 2.25
CA GLN A 49 23.66 -26.60 0.84
C GLN A 49 22.17 -26.90 0.72
N LEU A 50 21.36 -26.20 -0.09
CA LEU A 50 21.47 -26.13 -1.55
C LEU A 50 20.81 -24.84 -2.07
N LEU A 51 21.58 -24.05 -2.80
CA LEU A 51 21.20 -22.94 -3.66
C LEU A 51 21.17 -23.49 -5.10
N ASP A 52 20.33 -22.91 -5.95
CA ASP A 52 20.16 -23.14 -7.40
C ASP A 52 19.11 -24.20 -7.82
N ASP A 53 17.92 -23.72 -8.18
CA ASP A 53 17.37 -23.85 -9.55
C ASP A 53 15.90 -23.36 -9.62
N GLY A 54 15.66 -22.29 -10.39
CA GLY A 54 14.30 -21.78 -10.59
C GLY A 54 14.13 -20.53 -11.45
N LEU A 55 15.16 -20.13 -12.21
CA LEU A 55 15.07 -19.08 -13.22
C LEU A 55 15.10 -19.70 -14.61
N GLN A 56 13.94 -20.12 -15.13
CA GLN A 56 13.61 -20.12 -16.56
C GLN A 56 12.18 -20.64 -16.77
N ARG A 57 11.25 -19.73 -17.08
CA ARG A 57 10.16 -19.88 -18.06
C ARG A 57 9.38 -18.56 -18.15
N ALA A 58 10.00 -17.60 -18.82
CA ALA A 58 9.29 -16.48 -19.42
C ALA A 58 8.72 -16.98 -20.75
N GLY A 59 7.40 -17.14 -20.83
CA GLY A 59 6.65 -17.38 -22.06
C GLY A 59 5.83 -16.13 -22.40
N LEU A 60 6.14 -15.55 -23.56
CA LEU A 60 5.44 -14.42 -24.19
C LEU A 60 4.00 -14.80 -24.56
N GLY A 61 3.04 -13.90 -24.34
CA GLY A 61 1.69 -14.02 -24.90
C GLY A 61 0.79 -12.83 -24.59
N SER A 62 0.34 -12.14 -25.66
CA SER A 62 -0.78 -11.19 -25.77
C SER A 62 -0.72 -9.83 -25.06
N ARG A 63 -0.12 -8.86 -25.75
CA ARG A 63 -0.60 -7.46 -25.76
C ARG A 63 -1.92 -7.43 -26.53
N VAL A 64 -3.01 -7.01 -25.89
CA VAL A 64 -4.26 -6.40 -26.43
C VAL A 64 -5.42 -6.47 -25.42
N ALA A 65 -5.28 -7.17 -24.28
CA ALA A 65 -6.30 -7.19 -23.21
C ALA A 65 -6.06 -6.22 -22.02
N ASP A 66 -4.92 -5.53 -22.00
CA ASP A 66 -4.35 -4.88 -20.80
C ASP A 66 -4.95 -3.49 -20.46
N GLU A 67 -5.67 -2.87 -21.41
CA GLU A 67 -6.02 -1.44 -21.33
C GLU A 67 -7.33 -1.16 -20.57
N ALA A 68 -8.23 -2.14 -20.47
CA ALA A 68 -9.43 -2.05 -19.63
C ALA A 68 -9.17 -2.49 -18.18
N GLU A 69 -8.15 -3.32 -17.97
CA GLU A 69 -7.84 -3.89 -16.64
C GLU A 69 -7.23 -2.86 -15.68
N VAL A 70 -6.53 -1.82 -16.15
CA VAL A 70 -5.86 -0.85 -15.26
C VAL A 70 -6.85 0.13 -14.60
N GLU A 71 -7.85 0.60 -15.34
CA GLU A 71 -8.95 1.42 -14.78
C GLU A 71 -9.82 0.56 -13.84
N GLU A 72 -10.10 -0.68 -14.24
CA GLU A 72 -10.74 -1.70 -13.38
C GLU A 72 -9.94 -1.98 -12.11
N GLN A 73 -8.60 -2.02 -12.13
CA GLN A 73 -7.78 -2.35 -10.96
C GLN A 73 -7.79 -1.27 -9.88
N GLY A 74 -7.67 0.01 -10.26
CA GLY A 74 -7.72 1.13 -9.31
C GLY A 74 -9.10 1.26 -8.67
N VAL A 75 -10.15 1.10 -9.49
CA VAL A 75 -11.53 1.04 -9.03
C VAL A 75 -11.77 -0.20 -8.17
N ALA A 76 -11.25 -1.38 -8.55
CA ALA A 76 -11.38 -2.61 -7.79
C ALA A 76 -10.71 -2.52 -6.41
N ALA A 77 -9.55 -1.87 -6.27
CA ALA A 77 -8.97 -1.65 -4.94
C ALA A 77 -9.84 -0.74 -4.07
N VAL A 78 -10.39 0.34 -4.63
CA VAL A 78 -11.30 1.22 -3.89
C VAL A 78 -12.60 0.48 -3.54
N LEU A 79 -13.15 -0.31 -4.46
CA LEU A 79 -14.34 -1.14 -4.23
C LEU A 79 -14.08 -2.21 -3.18
N LEU A 80 -12.93 -2.90 -3.21
CA LEU A 80 -12.55 -3.87 -2.18
C LEU A 80 -12.41 -3.22 -0.80
N VAL A 81 -11.87 -2.01 -0.71
CA VAL A 81 -11.79 -1.27 0.55
C VAL A 81 -13.17 -0.78 1.00
N LEU A 82 -14.03 -0.36 0.07
CA LEU A 82 -15.42 0.00 0.37
C LEU A 82 -16.24 -1.21 0.83
N ASP A 83 -16.01 -2.38 0.24
CA ASP A 83 -16.67 -3.62 0.65
C ASP A 83 -16.13 -4.11 1.99
N ALA A 84 -14.83 -3.98 2.24
CA ALA A 84 -14.25 -4.21 3.57
C ALA A 84 -14.81 -3.23 4.62
N HIS A 85 -15.03 -1.96 4.25
CA HIS A 85 -15.67 -0.97 5.11
C HIS A 85 -17.13 -1.35 5.40
N ARG A 86 -17.90 -1.73 4.38
CA ARG A 86 -19.30 -2.20 4.54
C ARG A 86 -19.38 -3.45 5.40
N ALA A 87 -18.47 -4.40 5.21
CA ALA A 87 -18.39 -5.62 6.00
C ALA A 87 -18.05 -5.32 7.47
N ALA A 88 -17.12 -4.40 7.73
CA ALA A 88 -16.79 -3.94 9.07
C ALA A 88 -18.00 -3.25 9.74
N ASP A 89 -18.71 -2.37 9.03
CA ASP A 89 -19.93 -1.74 9.54
C ASP A 89 -21.04 -2.75 9.83
N GLN A 90 -21.23 -3.76 8.98
CA GLN A 90 -22.22 -4.82 9.19
C GLN A 90 -21.90 -5.68 10.42
N LEU A 91 -20.63 -6.03 10.63
CA LEU A 91 -20.18 -6.78 11.82
C LEU A 91 -20.38 -5.96 13.11
N LEU A 92 -20.19 -4.64 13.06
CA LEU A 92 -20.44 -3.74 14.20
C LEU A 92 -21.93 -3.63 14.52
N LEU A 93 -22.80 -3.59 13.50
CA LEU A 93 -24.25 -3.50 13.69
C LEU A 93 -24.86 -4.82 14.18
N HIS A 94 -24.33 -5.98 13.74
CA HIS A 94 -24.88 -7.30 14.12
C HIS A 94 -24.21 -7.92 15.37
N GLY A 95 -23.02 -7.44 15.78
CA GLY A 95 -22.35 -7.87 17.01
C GLY A 95 -22.95 -7.32 18.31
N GLY A 96 -23.93 -6.41 18.24
CA GLY A 96 -24.58 -5.78 19.40
C GLY A 96 -25.82 -6.50 19.95
N ALA A 97 -26.19 -7.66 19.41
CA ALA A 97 -27.47 -8.32 19.74
C ALA A 97 -27.38 -9.48 20.74
N ALA A 98 -26.28 -9.61 21.50
CA ALA A 98 -26.14 -10.67 22.52
C ALA A 98 -25.49 -10.17 23.81
N GLY A 99 -26.33 -9.69 24.75
CA GLY A 99 -26.08 -9.76 26.20
C GLY A 99 -25.38 -8.57 26.86
N GLY A 100 -26.05 -8.00 27.88
CA GLY A 100 -25.42 -7.32 29.02
C GLY A 100 -24.93 -5.89 28.77
N GLN A 101 -25.68 -4.93 29.30
CA GLN A 101 -25.44 -3.49 29.20
C GLN A 101 -24.33 -3.05 30.18
N GLU A 102 -23.09 -3.00 29.69
CA GLU A 102 -21.98 -2.21 30.25
C GLU A 102 -21.73 -1.00 29.32
N PRO A 103 -21.28 0.17 29.82
CA PRO A 103 -21.10 1.37 28.98
C PRO A 103 -19.99 1.14 27.95
N VAL A 104 -20.39 0.80 26.73
CA VAL A 104 -19.50 0.59 25.59
C VAL A 104 -18.72 1.87 25.31
N PRO A 105 -17.37 1.87 25.35
CA PRO A 105 -16.60 2.97 24.81
C PRO A 105 -16.76 3.01 23.28
N SER A 106 -17.66 3.89 22.85
CA SER A 106 -17.80 4.53 21.53
C SER A 106 -17.74 3.64 20.27
N ALA A 107 -18.91 3.38 19.70
CA ALA A 107 -19.09 3.03 18.28
C ALA A 107 -18.43 4.04 17.30
N GLY A 108 -18.03 5.24 17.76
CA GLY A 108 -17.29 6.22 16.97
C GLY A 108 -15.82 5.88 16.68
N ALA A 109 -15.19 4.99 17.45
CA ALA A 109 -13.78 4.65 17.32
C ALA A 109 -13.44 3.80 16.09
N ALA A 110 -14.28 2.79 15.82
CA ALA A 110 -14.17 1.98 14.62
C ALA A 110 -14.52 2.79 13.35
N GLY A 111 -15.48 3.71 13.46
CA GLY A 111 -15.86 4.62 12.38
C GLY A 111 -14.78 5.64 12.03
N LEU A 112 -14.04 6.21 12.99
CA LEU A 112 -12.95 7.15 12.68
C LEU A 112 -11.74 6.44 12.05
N PHE A 113 -11.43 5.22 12.48
CA PHE A 113 -10.34 4.45 11.89
C PHE A 113 -10.64 4.02 10.46
N SER A 114 -11.88 3.63 10.11
CA SER A 114 -12.23 3.12 8.79
C SER A 114 -12.05 4.15 7.66
N TRP A 115 -12.14 5.44 7.96
CA TRP A 115 -11.80 6.51 7.02
C TRP A 115 -10.33 6.52 6.60
N HIS A 116 -9.41 6.06 7.46
CA HIS A 116 -7.99 6.02 7.14
C HIS A 116 -7.67 5.12 5.93
N PRO A 117 -7.97 3.80 5.92
CA PRO A 117 -7.69 2.95 4.78
C PRO A 117 -8.47 3.39 3.53
N LEU A 118 -9.70 3.91 3.68
CA LEU A 118 -10.47 4.45 2.57
C LEU A 118 -9.78 5.66 1.90
N LEU A 119 -9.40 6.67 2.69
CA LEU A 119 -8.75 7.87 2.17
C LEU A 119 -7.35 7.57 1.63
N MET A 120 -6.62 6.64 2.23
CA MET A 120 -5.30 6.20 1.73
C MET A 120 -5.42 5.44 0.39
N ALA A 121 -6.42 4.56 0.25
CA ALA A 121 -6.68 3.86 -1.01
C ALA A 121 -7.14 4.85 -2.10
N LEU A 122 -8.03 5.79 -1.78
CA LEU A 122 -8.45 6.84 -2.70
C LEU A 122 -7.26 7.71 -3.15
N ALA A 123 -6.38 8.08 -2.23
CA ALA A 123 -5.19 8.87 -2.53
C ALA A 123 -4.21 8.14 -3.45
N VAL A 124 -3.79 6.93 -3.07
CA VAL A 124 -2.70 6.21 -3.73
C VAL A 124 -3.20 5.41 -4.93
N SER A 125 -4.21 4.56 -4.75
CA SER A 125 -4.65 3.61 -5.78
C SER A 125 -5.46 4.26 -6.89
N LEU A 126 -6.21 5.32 -6.60
CA LEU A 126 -7.02 6.04 -7.59
C LEU A 126 -6.35 7.35 -8.02
N LEU A 127 -6.41 8.39 -7.19
CA LEU A 127 -6.05 9.76 -7.59
C LEU A 127 -4.61 9.87 -8.09
N MET A 128 -3.66 9.27 -7.37
CA MET A 128 -2.26 9.33 -7.74
C MET A 128 -1.97 8.45 -8.97
N THR A 129 -2.49 7.23 -9.04
CA THR A 129 -2.36 6.37 -10.24
C THR A 129 -2.84 7.09 -11.49
N GLU A 130 -4.05 7.65 -11.46
CA GLU A 130 -4.64 8.42 -12.56
C GLU A 130 -3.78 9.63 -12.94
N ALA A 131 -3.22 10.34 -11.93
CA ALA A 131 -2.31 11.45 -12.17
C ALA A 131 -1.04 11.01 -12.92
N LEU A 132 -0.47 9.86 -12.59
CA LEU A 132 0.74 9.35 -13.26
C LEU A 132 0.41 8.85 -14.67
N LEU A 133 -0.68 8.10 -14.82
CA LEU A 133 -1.13 7.55 -16.10
C LEU A 133 -1.65 8.62 -17.07
N ALA A 134 -2.02 9.82 -16.60
CA ALA A 134 -2.37 10.95 -17.45
C ALA A 134 -1.34 11.26 -18.55
N PHE A 135 -0.06 10.94 -18.34
CA PHE A 135 1.02 11.11 -19.30
C PHE A 135 1.40 9.85 -20.10
N SER A 136 0.72 8.73 -19.86
CA SER A 136 0.93 7.48 -20.61
C SER A 136 0.48 7.65 -22.07
N PRO A 137 1.24 7.16 -23.07
CA PRO A 137 0.76 7.16 -24.46
C PRO A 137 -0.37 6.14 -24.66
N GLU A 138 -0.28 4.99 -24.00
CA GLU A 138 -1.27 3.92 -24.06
C GLU A 138 -2.31 4.15 -22.95
N ALA A 139 -2.06 3.80 -21.69
CA ALA A 139 -3.02 3.91 -20.59
C ALA A 139 -3.53 5.32 -20.13
N SER A 140 -3.46 6.40 -20.91
CA SER A 140 -3.94 7.73 -20.46
C SER A 140 -5.46 7.90 -20.59
N PRO A 141 -6.18 8.25 -19.50
CA PRO A 141 -7.60 8.65 -19.57
C PRO A 141 -7.80 9.96 -20.35
N LEU A 142 -6.73 10.73 -20.51
CA LEU A 142 -6.74 12.06 -21.08
C LEU A 142 -6.08 12.09 -22.47
N ARG A 143 -6.08 10.96 -23.21
CA ARG A 143 -5.36 10.79 -24.50
C ARG A 143 -5.49 12.01 -25.43
N GLY A 144 -6.72 12.52 -25.62
CA GLY A 144 -7.03 13.65 -26.50
C GLY A 144 -6.67 15.05 -25.99
N LEU A 145 -6.21 15.20 -24.74
CA LEU A 145 -5.87 16.49 -24.17
C LEU A 145 -4.44 16.95 -24.51
N SER A 146 -4.26 18.27 -24.63
CA SER A 146 -2.93 18.87 -24.81
C SER A 146 -2.01 18.57 -23.62
N ARG A 147 -0.68 18.58 -23.83
CA ARG A 147 0.30 18.37 -22.75
C ARG A 147 0.13 19.34 -21.57
N LYS A 148 -0.30 20.58 -21.85
CA LYS A 148 -0.58 21.60 -20.82
C LYS A 148 -1.83 21.24 -20.01
N ALA A 149 -2.88 20.73 -20.65
CA ALA A 149 -4.08 20.24 -19.97
C ALA A 149 -3.80 18.99 -19.13
N LYS A 150 -3.01 18.04 -19.65
CA LYS A 150 -2.52 16.87 -18.89
C LYS A 150 -1.73 17.29 -17.65
N ALA A 151 -0.83 18.27 -17.77
CA ALA A 151 -0.11 18.83 -16.63
C ALA A 151 -1.02 19.52 -15.61
N ARG A 152 -2.09 20.17 -16.07
CA ARG A 152 -3.13 20.74 -15.19
C ARG A 152 -3.87 19.66 -14.40
N ALA A 153 -4.36 18.63 -15.10
CA ALA A 153 -5.03 17.51 -14.46
C ALA A 153 -4.11 16.80 -13.45
N HIS A 154 -2.85 16.56 -13.83
CA HIS A 154 -1.85 15.94 -12.97
C HIS A 154 -1.68 16.69 -11.63
N TRP A 155 -1.44 18.01 -11.65
CA TRP A 155 -1.23 18.72 -10.38
C TRP A 155 -2.51 18.77 -9.53
N VAL A 156 -3.70 18.88 -10.14
CA VAL A 156 -4.97 18.85 -9.40
C VAL A 156 -5.18 17.50 -8.72
N LEU A 157 -5.01 16.40 -9.47
CA LEU A 157 -5.14 15.05 -8.93
C LEU A 157 -4.11 14.79 -7.82
N GLN A 158 -2.86 15.24 -7.98
CA GLN A 158 -1.84 15.13 -6.93
C GLN A 158 -2.18 15.94 -5.68
N ALA A 159 -2.70 17.17 -5.85
CA ALA A 159 -3.13 17.99 -4.71
C ALA A 159 -4.28 17.32 -3.95
N LEU A 160 -5.26 16.76 -4.65
CA LEU A 160 -6.36 16.00 -4.06
C LEU A 160 -5.85 14.71 -3.38
N ALA A 161 -4.89 14.01 -3.98
CA ALA A 161 -4.28 12.82 -3.38
C ALA A 161 -3.56 13.15 -2.08
N VAL A 162 -2.73 14.19 -2.07
CA VAL A 162 -2.03 14.67 -0.86
C VAL A 162 -3.02 15.09 0.22
N LEU A 163 -4.11 15.78 -0.15
CA LEU A 163 -5.17 16.16 0.79
C LEU A 163 -5.85 14.92 1.40
N CYS A 164 -6.25 13.95 0.58
CA CYS A 164 -6.84 12.70 1.06
C CYS A 164 -5.89 11.96 2.01
N ALA A 165 -4.61 11.85 1.64
CA ALA A 165 -3.59 11.19 2.46
C ALA A 165 -3.35 11.94 3.78
N ALA A 166 -3.30 13.27 3.77
CA ALA A 166 -3.15 14.07 4.97
C ALA A 166 -4.36 13.92 5.92
N LEU A 167 -5.58 13.94 5.38
CA LEU A 167 -6.81 13.71 6.14
C LEU A 167 -6.85 12.29 6.72
N GLY A 168 -6.53 11.27 5.93
CA GLY A 168 -6.47 9.88 6.41
C GLY A 168 -5.42 9.68 7.50
N LEU A 169 -4.27 10.34 7.40
CA LEU A 169 -3.22 10.31 8.43
C LEU A 169 -3.66 11.06 9.70
N GLY A 170 -4.31 12.21 9.54
CA GLY A 170 -4.86 13.00 10.63
C GLY A 170 -5.93 12.24 11.41
N LEU A 171 -6.85 11.57 10.72
CA LEU A 171 -7.92 10.77 11.33
C LEU A 171 -7.36 9.58 12.13
N VAL A 172 -6.40 8.82 11.59
CA VAL A 172 -5.79 7.73 12.36
C VAL A 172 -4.97 8.26 13.54
N ALA A 173 -4.30 9.40 13.40
CA ALA A 173 -3.57 10.02 14.50
C ALA A 173 -4.53 10.49 15.60
N TYR A 174 -5.62 11.16 15.24
CA TYR A 174 -6.65 11.60 16.17
C TYR A 174 -7.33 10.41 16.87
N ASN A 175 -7.68 9.37 16.12
CA ASN A 175 -8.21 8.13 16.68
C ASN A 175 -7.24 7.51 17.70
N LYS A 176 -5.94 7.49 17.41
CA LYS A 176 -4.93 6.99 18.35
C LYS A 176 -4.82 7.82 19.61
N HIS A 177 -4.92 9.14 19.49
CA HIS A 177 -4.91 10.08 20.61
C HIS A 177 -6.10 9.85 21.54
N LEU A 178 -7.32 9.72 21.00
CA LEU A 178 -8.53 9.44 21.78
C LEU A 178 -8.45 8.14 22.59
N HIS A 179 -7.73 7.13 22.08
CA HIS A 179 -7.60 5.82 22.73
C HIS A 179 -6.30 5.64 23.52
N GLY A 180 -5.47 6.68 23.66
CA GLY A 180 -4.19 6.59 24.37
C GLY A 180 -3.22 5.57 23.76
N THR A 181 -3.37 5.21 22.48
CA THR A 181 -2.51 4.21 21.83
C THR A 181 -1.27 4.86 21.22
N GLY A 182 -0.13 4.17 21.30
CA GLY A 182 1.12 4.68 20.75
C GLY A 182 1.09 4.93 19.23
N HIS A 183 1.75 6.01 18.81
CA HIS A 183 1.97 6.35 17.41
C HIS A 183 3.22 5.66 16.85
N LEU A 184 3.25 5.41 15.53
CA LEU A 184 4.44 4.96 14.78
C LEU A 184 5.14 3.69 15.33
N ARG A 185 4.37 2.79 15.94
CA ARG A 185 4.85 1.53 16.50
C ARG A 185 4.95 0.37 15.49
N THR A 186 4.47 0.57 14.27
CA THR A 186 4.47 -0.44 13.20
C THR A 186 5.29 0.03 12.00
N TRP A 187 5.79 -0.92 11.18
CA TRP A 187 6.40 -0.60 9.89
C TRP A 187 5.43 0.19 9.00
N HIS A 188 4.18 -0.26 8.90
CA HIS A 188 3.12 0.46 8.20
C HIS A 188 3.01 1.93 8.65
N GLY A 189 2.96 2.20 9.97
CA GLY A 189 2.83 3.56 10.48
C GLY A 189 4.02 4.46 10.16
N ARG A 190 5.25 3.93 10.22
CA ARG A 190 6.48 4.69 9.92
C ARG A 190 6.65 4.96 8.43
N ILE A 191 6.50 3.90 7.61
CA ILE A 191 6.57 4.00 6.16
C ILE A 191 5.43 4.88 5.65
N GLY A 192 4.21 4.72 6.18
CA GLY A 192 3.06 5.56 5.82
C GLY A 192 3.29 7.04 6.10
N LEU A 193 3.81 7.41 7.28
CA LEU A 193 4.15 8.81 7.57
C LEU A 193 5.22 9.33 6.60
N LEU A 194 6.29 8.56 6.37
CA LEU A 194 7.35 8.93 5.43
C LEU A 194 6.78 9.14 4.02
N THR A 195 5.89 8.26 3.57
CA THR A 195 5.20 8.34 2.28
C THR A 195 4.40 9.64 2.14
N VAL A 196 3.57 9.98 3.12
CA VAL A 196 2.73 11.20 3.06
C VAL A 196 3.61 12.46 2.99
N LEU A 197 4.69 12.51 3.78
CA LEU A 197 5.66 13.60 3.71
C LEU A 197 6.37 13.64 2.35
N TYR A 198 6.74 12.48 1.81
CA TYR A 198 7.35 12.36 0.50
C TYR A 198 6.42 12.89 -0.60
N PHE A 199 5.14 12.54 -0.57
CA PHE A 199 4.16 13.03 -1.56
C PHE A 199 4.02 14.56 -1.52
N ALA A 200 4.00 15.15 -0.33
CA ALA A 200 3.96 16.61 -0.19
C ALA A 200 5.22 17.25 -0.82
N VAL A 201 6.41 16.77 -0.47
CA VAL A 201 7.68 17.28 -1.03
C VAL A 201 7.76 17.07 -2.54
N GLN A 202 7.36 15.89 -3.03
CA GLN A 202 7.37 15.55 -4.44
C GLN A 202 6.41 16.44 -5.25
N SER A 203 5.24 16.78 -4.69
CA SER A 203 4.27 17.69 -5.31
C SER A 203 4.83 19.12 -5.40
N LEU A 204 5.51 19.60 -4.35
CA LEU A 204 6.22 20.87 -4.39
C LEU A 204 7.36 20.86 -5.42
N GLY A 205 8.07 19.74 -5.56
CA GLY A 205 9.10 19.54 -6.58
C GLY A 205 8.59 19.59 -8.02
N GLY A 206 7.27 19.48 -8.23
CA GLY A 206 6.62 19.67 -9.54
C GLY A 206 6.36 21.14 -9.90
N LEU A 207 6.38 22.07 -8.93
CA LEU A 207 6.07 23.48 -9.18
C LEU A 207 6.98 24.16 -10.21
N PRO A 208 8.31 23.91 -10.23
CA PRO A 208 9.17 24.51 -11.26
C PRO A 208 8.87 24.01 -12.69
N LEU A 209 8.21 22.86 -12.83
CA LEU A 209 7.71 22.37 -14.12
C LEU A 209 6.42 23.06 -14.56
N LEU A 210 5.61 23.53 -13.61
CA LEU A 210 4.37 24.25 -13.86
C LEU A 210 4.61 25.76 -14.08
N TYR A 211 5.57 26.31 -13.34
CA TYR A 211 5.99 27.71 -13.39
C TYR A 211 7.48 27.80 -13.75
N PRO A 212 7.85 27.84 -15.04
CA PRO A 212 9.24 27.83 -15.48
C PRO A 212 10.11 28.95 -14.88
N LYS A 213 9.51 30.05 -14.43
CA LYS A 213 10.20 31.14 -13.71
C LYS A 213 10.85 30.66 -12.39
N LEU A 214 10.33 29.59 -11.78
CA LEU A 214 10.89 28.98 -10.57
C LEU A 214 12.04 28.00 -10.86
N ALA A 215 12.25 27.59 -12.13
CA ALA A 215 13.28 26.61 -12.49
C ALA A 215 14.70 27.17 -12.47
N GLY A 216 14.87 28.50 -12.42
CA GLY A 216 16.19 29.15 -12.46
C GLY A 216 16.99 28.72 -13.69
N SER A 217 18.22 28.26 -13.48
CA SER A 217 19.12 27.77 -14.54
C SER A 217 19.01 26.27 -14.83
N TRP A 218 18.05 25.55 -14.22
CA TRP A 218 17.93 24.11 -14.42
C TRP A 218 17.38 23.75 -15.81
N PRO A 219 18.03 22.83 -16.55
CA PRO A 219 17.50 22.36 -17.83
C PRO A 219 16.15 21.65 -17.64
N PRO A 220 15.10 22.03 -18.41
CA PRO A 220 13.76 21.49 -18.22
C PRO A 220 13.67 19.97 -18.44
N GLY A 221 14.54 19.41 -19.29
CA GLY A 221 14.63 17.96 -19.50
C GLY A 221 15.12 17.21 -18.25
N LYS A 222 16.14 17.74 -17.55
CA LYS A 222 16.66 17.14 -16.32
C LYS A 222 15.64 17.24 -15.19
N LEU A 223 14.98 18.39 -15.07
CA LEU A 223 13.95 18.60 -14.06
C LEU A 223 12.77 17.62 -14.23
N ARG A 224 12.32 17.38 -15.48
CA ARG A 224 11.28 16.39 -15.78
C ARG A 224 11.73 14.96 -15.44
N LEU A 225 12.97 14.61 -15.79
CA LEU A 225 13.54 13.30 -15.48
C LEU A 225 13.57 13.07 -13.97
N TYR A 226 14.18 13.99 -13.20
CA TYR A 226 14.27 13.85 -11.75
C TYR A 226 12.91 13.82 -11.08
N HIS A 227 11.99 14.69 -11.49
CA HIS A 227 10.61 14.68 -10.98
C HIS A 227 9.91 13.35 -11.28
N ALA A 228 10.03 12.82 -12.50
CA ALA A 228 9.41 11.55 -12.85
C ALA A 228 10.01 10.36 -12.10
N THR A 229 11.34 10.30 -11.96
CA THR A 229 12.00 9.20 -11.24
C THR A 229 11.75 9.27 -9.73
N ALA A 230 11.79 10.46 -9.13
CA ALA A 230 11.45 10.65 -7.72
C ALA A 230 9.97 10.35 -7.47
N GLY A 231 9.09 10.77 -8.39
CA GLY A 231 7.66 10.45 -8.34
C GLY A 231 7.39 8.94 -8.37
N LEU A 232 8.11 8.19 -9.22
CA LEU A 232 8.02 6.73 -9.25
C LEU A 232 8.45 6.10 -7.91
N VAL A 233 9.58 6.55 -7.34
CA VAL A 233 10.04 6.05 -6.03
C VAL A 233 9.00 6.33 -4.93
N GLY A 234 8.43 7.53 -4.91
CA GLY A 234 7.34 7.87 -4.00
C GLY A 234 6.12 6.97 -4.19
N TYR A 235 5.69 6.75 -5.43
CA TYR A 235 4.54 5.89 -5.75
C TYR A 235 4.75 4.45 -5.24
N LEU A 236 5.93 3.87 -5.49
CA LEU A 236 6.30 2.53 -4.99
C LEU A 236 6.31 2.46 -3.47
N LEU A 237 6.76 3.52 -2.79
CA LEU A 237 6.69 3.62 -1.33
C LEU A 237 5.23 3.68 -0.82
N GLY A 238 4.35 4.34 -1.57
CA GLY A 238 2.89 4.33 -1.34
C GLY A 238 2.29 2.94 -1.46
N CYS A 239 2.55 2.24 -2.55
CA CYS A 239 2.09 0.87 -2.76
C CYS A 239 2.63 -0.08 -1.68
N ALA A 240 3.91 0.04 -1.30
CA ALA A 240 4.47 -0.73 -0.19
C ALA A 240 3.75 -0.43 1.14
N SER A 241 3.42 0.83 1.43
CA SER A 241 2.69 1.22 2.63
C SER A 241 1.27 0.65 2.66
N LEU A 242 0.55 0.67 1.53
CA LEU A 242 -0.77 0.04 1.38
C LEU A 242 -0.71 -1.46 1.66
N THR A 243 0.24 -2.14 1.03
CA THR A 243 0.47 -3.58 1.19
C THR A 243 0.78 -3.92 2.66
N LEU A 244 1.60 -3.12 3.36
CA LEU A 244 1.82 -3.26 4.80
C LEU A 244 0.55 -3.00 5.63
N GLY A 245 -0.33 -2.11 5.18
CA GLY A 245 -1.63 -1.84 5.82
C GLY A 245 -2.59 -3.01 5.73
N MET A 246 -2.52 -3.78 4.64
CA MET A 246 -3.30 -5.02 4.44
C MET A 246 -2.86 -6.17 5.35
N CYS A 247 -1.69 -6.06 6.00
CA CYS A 247 -1.27 -6.97 7.08
C CYS A 247 -1.92 -6.67 8.43
N SER A 248 -2.58 -5.52 8.57
CA SER A 248 -3.13 -5.11 9.86
C SER A 248 -4.23 -6.05 10.32
N LEU A 249 -4.42 -6.17 11.64
CA LEU A 249 -5.51 -6.96 12.20
C LEU A 249 -6.88 -6.46 11.69
N TRP A 250 -7.05 -5.15 11.54
CA TRP A 250 -8.28 -4.57 11.00
C TRP A 250 -8.57 -5.05 9.58
N PHE A 251 -7.55 -5.06 8.71
CA PHE A 251 -7.76 -5.50 7.32
C PHE A 251 -7.93 -7.01 7.21
N THR A 252 -7.11 -7.79 7.91
CA THR A 252 -7.15 -9.26 7.87
C THR A 252 -8.38 -9.84 8.57
N THR A 253 -9.06 -9.06 9.42
CA THR A 253 -10.37 -9.43 9.94
C THR A 253 -11.51 -9.16 8.95
N ALA A 254 -11.39 -8.11 8.14
CA ALA A 254 -12.39 -7.73 7.13
C ALA A 254 -12.27 -8.52 5.81
N ALA A 255 -11.05 -8.79 5.34
CA ALA A 255 -10.79 -9.48 4.08
C ALA A 255 -9.83 -10.66 4.29
N ARG A 256 -10.26 -11.86 3.86
CA ARG A 256 -9.50 -13.12 3.99
C ARG A 256 -9.49 -13.92 2.70
N GLY A 257 -8.58 -14.88 2.60
CA GLY A 257 -8.50 -15.80 1.47
C GLY A 257 -8.28 -15.06 0.15
N ALA A 258 -9.07 -15.37 -0.88
CA ALA A 258 -8.96 -14.78 -2.21
C ALA A 258 -9.06 -13.24 -2.20
N ALA A 259 -9.97 -12.67 -1.40
CA ALA A 259 -10.17 -11.21 -1.33
C ALA A 259 -8.90 -10.50 -0.85
N TRP A 260 -8.18 -11.08 0.10
CA TRP A 260 -6.92 -10.52 0.59
C TRP A 260 -5.83 -10.54 -0.49
N TYR A 261 -5.70 -11.66 -1.24
CA TYR A 261 -4.73 -11.75 -2.32
C TYR A 261 -5.04 -10.78 -3.46
N LEU A 262 -6.31 -10.62 -3.82
CA LEU A 262 -6.74 -9.65 -4.84
C LEU A 262 -6.42 -8.21 -4.40
N ALA A 263 -6.67 -7.89 -3.12
CA ALA A 263 -6.35 -6.58 -2.58
C ALA A 263 -4.84 -6.28 -2.63
N VAL A 264 -3.98 -7.24 -2.26
CA VAL A 264 -2.52 -7.09 -2.33
C VAL A 264 -2.00 -7.06 -3.77
N LEU A 265 -2.65 -7.78 -4.69
CA LEU A 265 -2.24 -7.82 -6.08
C LEU A 265 -2.42 -6.46 -6.78
N CYS A 266 -3.48 -5.71 -6.45
CA CYS A 266 -3.73 -4.40 -7.06
C CYS A 266 -2.56 -3.38 -6.94
N PRO A 267 -2.04 -3.04 -5.75
CA PRO A 267 -0.91 -2.11 -5.63
C PRO A 267 0.37 -2.66 -6.29
N VAL A 268 0.51 -3.97 -6.43
CA VAL A 268 1.62 -4.60 -7.15
C VAL A 268 1.48 -4.38 -8.66
N LEU A 269 0.32 -4.70 -9.25
CA LEU A 269 0.08 -4.53 -10.69
C LEU A 269 0.19 -3.06 -11.12
N THR A 270 -0.48 -2.17 -10.39
CA THR A 270 -0.40 -0.73 -10.68
C THR A 270 1.03 -0.19 -10.57
N SER A 271 1.83 -0.68 -9.60
CA SER A 271 3.28 -0.37 -9.51
C SER A 271 4.04 -0.80 -10.76
N LEU A 272 3.78 -2.00 -11.29
CA LEU A 272 4.44 -2.49 -12.49
C LEU A 272 4.06 -1.67 -13.73
N VAL A 273 2.78 -1.33 -13.88
CA VAL A 273 2.28 -0.51 -15.00
C VAL A 273 2.94 0.87 -14.98
N VAL A 274 2.93 1.56 -13.83
CA VAL A 274 3.53 2.88 -13.66
C VAL A 274 5.06 2.82 -13.86
N MET A 275 5.72 1.81 -13.30
CA MET A 275 7.16 1.62 -13.49
C MET A 275 7.52 1.41 -14.96
N ASN A 276 6.76 0.59 -15.67
CA ASN A 276 6.93 0.34 -17.10
C ASN A 276 6.73 1.62 -17.92
N GLN A 277 5.69 2.40 -17.62
CA GLN A 277 5.41 3.69 -18.26
C GLN A 277 6.59 4.67 -18.09
N VAL A 278 7.05 4.89 -16.85
CA VAL A 278 8.14 5.83 -16.54
C VAL A 278 9.45 5.35 -17.16
N SER A 279 9.75 4.05 -17.07
CA SER A 279 10.96 3.46 -17.66
C SER A 279 10.98 3.62 -19.18
N ASN A 280 9.88 3.32 -19.87
CA ASN A 280 9.81 3.46 -21.32
C ASN A 280 9.88 4.94 -21.76
N ALA A 281 9.26 5.85 -21.01
CA ALA A 281 9.27 7.27 -21.34
C ALA A 281 10.67 7.90 -21.25
N TYR A 282 11.51 7.45 -20.31
CA TYR A 282 12.79 8.10 -20.01
C TYR A 282 14.04 7.27 -20.31
N LEU A 283 14.02 5.94 -20.13
CA LEU A 283 15.18 5.06 -20.41
C LEU A 283 15.27 4.66 -21.88
N TYR A 284 14.15 4.38 -22.54
CA TYR A 284 14.16 3.92 -23.94
C TYR A 284 14.42 5.07 -24.93
N ARG A 285 13.90 6.28 -24.67
CA ARG A 285 14.19 7.47 -25.49
C ARG A 285 15.67 7.84 -25.51
N LYS A 286 16.42 7.58 -24.44
CA LYS A 286 17.86 7.88 -24.38
C LYS A 286 18.67 6.95 -25.31
N ARG A 287 18.19 5.73 -25.57
CA ARG A 287 18.86 4.73 -26.42
C ARG A 287 18.59 4.91 -27.91
N SER A 288 17.56 5.67 -28.29
CA SER A 288 17.20 5.98 -29.69
C SER A 288 17.73 7.34 -30.18
N GLN A 289 18.40 8.10 -29.30
CA GLN A 289 19.02 9.40 -29.62
C GLN A 289 20.56 9.34 -29.66
N HIS A 290 21.12 8.14 -29.53
CA HIS A 290 22.53 7.81 -29.75
C HIS A 290 22.62 6.87 -30.95
#